data_AF-A0A845LRH6-F1
#
_entry.id   AF-A0A845LRH6-F1
#
_cell.length_a   1.000
_cell.length_b   1.000
_cell.length_c   1.000
_cell.angle_alpha   90.00
_cell.angle_beta   90.00
_cell.angle_gamma   90.00
#
_symmetry.space_group_name_H-M   'P 1'
#
loop_
_entity.id
_entity.type
_entity.pdbx_description
1 polymer ?
#
loop_
_entity_poly.entity_id
_entity_poly.type
_entity_poly.pdbx_seq_one_letter_code
_entity_poly.pdbx_strand_id
1 'polypeptide(L)'
;MSKKDFQKEADNALNMDSTLRASLILDWVFEGWFDLASKPWRLLAEEITHVRTVAALMAVLARIRGLDPELAEIIGLLHDAGRLRPGGVPEDHAEHGAAEVSVFLKENQLLPESFQLIAVNAIRRHSAKGKQQEDYDELLKDADVFQRLLEGEPILSRPAWRKRAALVLDELRRYAVQAGDHTLTLSPKDRSVEEGFLRFLSEVDSWLLLRKHHVLDEKSVHDFRVFIRQIKALQSFFKPLFKARRYERGQKQLRKALHTFEDARESAVELRAMEDFAASLGGGADNESQVDWIALRSAVFAERAGAAIAEAGDFSWANVLQTWESSMRHAALSKRVSEMPLDTFALKRVRLWLRQWTKHYGQMDFENDTLIHASRIDVKKIRYTLRAVEKIIPLESRALLNALEAYQTLSGALHDVAVSKILLTEEGGVLSDSQAESKQGAKDLSGYLSFRERQGCEYRAQLKFVHAGLMEEIEAWLK
;
A
#
# COMPACT_ATOMS: atom_id res chain seq x y z
N MET A 1 -8.76 -20.83 25.15
CA MET A 1 -7.95 -19.81 25.85
C MET A 1 -8.40 -18.44 25.34
N SER A 2 -8.61 -17.43 26.20
CA SER A 2 -9.02 -16.11 25.69
C SER A 2 -7.83 -15.38 25.05
N LYS A 3 -8.09 -14.48 24.10
CA LYS A 3 -7.04 -13.70 23.40
C LYS A 3 -6.15 -12.89 24.37
N LYS A 4 -6.70 -12.50 25.53
CA LYS A 4 -5.96 -11.79 26.60
C LYS A 4 -5.06 -12.72 27.42
N ASP A 5 -5.48 -13.96 27.65
CA ASP A 5 -4.68 -14.94 28.39
C ASP A 5 -3.51 -15.43 27.52
N PHE A 6 -3.74 -15.57 26.21
CA PHE A 6 -2.70 -15.88 25.21
C PHE A 6 -1.60 -14.81 25.15
N GLN A 7 -1.98 -13.53 25.10
CA GLN A 7 -1.03 -12.41 25.06
C GLN A 7 -0.19 -12.35 26.35
N LYS A 8 -0.82 -12.60 27.50
CA LYS A 8 -0.18 -12.52 28.81
C LYS A 8 0.75 -13.69 29.12
N GLU A 9 0.50 -14.88 28.57
CA GLU A 9 1.44 -16.02 28.61
C GLU A 9 2.63 -15.80 27.67
N ALA A 10 2.41 -15.24 26.48
CA ALA A 10 3.48 -14.90 25.53
C ALA A 10 4.42 -13.83 26.10
N ASP A 11 3.88 -12.75 26.68
CA ASP A 11 4.66 -11.65 27.24
C ASP A 11 5.51 -12.05 28.48
N ASN A 12 5.13 -13.12 29.20
CA ASN A 12 5.82 -13.58 30.42
C ASN A 12 6.88 -14.66 30.19
N ALA A 13 6.92 -15.31 29.02
CA ALA A 13 7.72 -16.51 28.77
C ALA A 13 8.99 -16.29 27.93
N LEU A 14 9.27 -15.07 27.46
CA LEU A 14 10.25 -14.83 26.40
C LEU A 14 11.41 -13.92 26.86
N ASN A 15 12.29 -14.45 27.72
CA ASN A 15 13.54 -13.76 28.12
C ASN A 15 14.73 -14.03 27.16
N MET A 16 14.54 -14.84 26.11
CA MET A 16 15.59 -15.17 25.13
C MET A 16 15.34 -14.44 23.81
N ASP A 17 16.37 -13.76 23.29
CA ASP A 17 16.34 -13.09 21.98
C ASP A 17 15.84 -14.04 20.88
N SER A 18 14.94 -13.56 20.01
CA SER A 18 14.32 -14.38 18.97
C SER A 18 15.33 -14.92 17.95
N THR A 19 16.39 -14.15 17.66
CA THR A 19 17.50 -14.58 16.79
C THR A 19 18.27 -15.73 17.43
N LEU A 20 18.54 -15.64 18.74
CA LEU A 20 19.23 -16.68 19.48
C LEU A 20 18.42 -17.97 19.52
N ARG A 21 17.09 -17.87 19.66
CA ARG A 21 16.18 -19.04 19.63
C ARG A 21 16.16 -19.73 18.28
N ALA A 22 16.05 -18.97 17.20
CA ALA A 22 16.08 -19.52 15.84
C ALA A 22 17.42 -20.22 15.55
N SER A 23 18.54 -19.64 16.01
CA SER A 23 19.86 -20.27 15.89
C SER A 23 19.92 -21.61 16.62
N LEU A 24 19.50 -21.64 17.90
CA LEU A 24 19.51 -22.86 18.71
C LEU A 24 18.66 -23.98 18.08
N ILE A 25 17.48 -23.64 17.55
CA ILE A 25 16.63 -24.60 16.85
C ILE A 25 17.33 -25.14 15.60
N LEU A 26 17.91 -24.26 14.77
CA LEU A 26 18.60 -24.69 13.55
C LEU A 26 19.82 -25.57 13.86
N ASP A 27 20.60 -25.21 14.87
CA ASP A 27 21.75 -26.00 15.32
C ASP A 27 21.30 -27.40 15.77
N TRP A 28 20.16 -27.49 16.46
CA TRP A 28 19.57 -28.77 16.86
C TRP A 28 19.00 -29.57 15.67
N VAL A 29 18.28 -28.95 14.74
CA VAL A 29 17.69 -29.65 13.58
C VAL A 29 18.77 -30.25 12.67
N PHE A 30 19.87 -29.52 12.46
CA PHE A 30 20.96 -29.92 11.57
C PHE A 30 22.17 -30.52 12.32
N GLU A 31 22.01 -30.87 13.60
CA GLU A 31 23.04 -31.51 14.41
C GLU A 31 23.59 -32.76 13.71
N GLY A 32 24.93 -32.88 13.64
CA GLY A 32 25.60 -34.02 13.01
C GLY A 32 25.58 -34.04 11.47
N TRP A 33 24.94 -33.09 10.78
CA TRP A 33 24.97 -33.05 9.31
C TRP A 33 26.35 -32.77 8.73
N PHE A 34 27.19 -32.04 9.46
CA PHE A 34 28.57 -31.78 9.05
C PHE A 34 29.47 -33.00 9.17
N ASP A 35 29.08 -33.99 10.00
CA ASP A 35 29.82 -35.25 10.20
C ASP A 35 29.37 -36.34 9.21
N LEU A 36 28.25 -36.14 8.50
CA LEU A 36 27.75 -37.02 7.44
C LEU A 36 28.55 -36.83 6.14
N ALA A 37 29.80 -37.30 6.13
CA ALA A 37 30.76 -37.23 5.02
C ALA A 37 30.26 -37.80 3.65
N SER A 38 29.06 -38.39 3.61
CA SER A 38 28.47 -39.05 2.44
C SER A 38 27.37 -38.23 1.73
N LYS A 39 26.85 -37.14 2.30
CA LYS A 39 25.80 -36.33 1.66
C LYS A 39 26.40 -35.15 0.87
N PRO A 40 26.02 -34.94 -0.41
CA PRO A 40 26.42 -33.75 -1.16
C PRO A 40 26.00 -32.47 -0.44
N TRP A 41 26.91 -31.49 -0.34
CA TRP A 41 26.64 -30.16 0.22
C TRP A 41 25.40 -29.47 -0.39
N ARG A 42 25.07 -29.80 -1.64
CA ARG A 42 23.87 -29.31 -2.34
C ARG A 42 22.58 -29.72 -1.64
N LEU A 43 22.50 -30.97 -1.17
CA LEU A 43 21.32 -31.46 -0.46
C LEU A 43 21.15 -30.75 0.87
N LEU A 44 22.23 -30.52 1.62
CA LEU A 44 22.16 -29.76 2.87
C LEU A 44 21.68 -28.31 2.62
N ALA A 45 22.18 -27.66 1.57
CA ALA A 45 21.76 -26.31 1.21
C ALA A 45 20.27 -26.26 0.81
N GLU A 46 19.77 -27.26 0.09
CA GLU A 46 18.36 -27.41 -0.27
C GLU A 46 17.49 -27.58 0.98
N GLU A 47 17.86 -28.45 1.92
CA GLU A 47 17.10 -28.67 3.15
C GLU A 47 17.09 -27.46 4.08
N ILE A 48 18.24 -26.79 4.25
CA ILE A 48 18.30 -25.52 5.00
C ILE A 48 17.39 -24.47 4.35
N THR A 49 17.40 -24.39 3.02
CA THR A 49 16.57 -23.44 2.28
C THR A 49 15.10 -23.75 2.46
N HIS A 50 14.71 -25.02 2.37
CA HIS A 50 13.35 -25.48 2.59
C HIS A 50 12.84 -25.10 3.98
N VAL A 51 13.55 -25.53 5.03
CA VAL A 51 13.16 -25.27 6.44
C VAL A 51 13.04 -23.78 6.73
N ARG A 52 14.04 -22.98 6.33
CA ARG A 52 14.02 -21.52 6.55
C ARG A 52 12.92 -20.83 5.76
N THR A 53 12.65 -21.27 4.52
CA THR A 53 11.59 -20.68 3.70
C THR A 53 10.21 -21.02 4.23
N VAL A 54 9.98 -22.27 4.66
CA VAL A 54 8.73 -22.68 5.31
C VAL A 54 8.51 -21.89 6.60
N ALA A 55 9.54 -21.75 7.45
CA ALA A 55 9.45 -20.93 8.66
C ALA A 55 9.08 -19.46 8.37
N ALA A 56 9.74 -18.83 7.40
CA ALA A 56 9.44 -17.47 7.00
C ALA A 56 8.02 -17.32 6.42
N LEU A 57 7.57 -18.28 5.59
CA LEU A 57 6.21 -18.31 5.06
C LEU A 57 5.17 -18.48 6.16
N MET A 58 5.43 -19.37 7.13
CA MET A 58 4.56 -19.56 8.29
C MET A 58 4.41 -18.26 9.10
N ALA A 59 5.51 -17.55 9.37
CA ALA A 59 5.47 -16.27 10.09
C ALA A 59 4.65 -15.20 9.33
N VAL A 60 4.81 -15.12 8.01
CA VAL A 60 4.04 -14.18 7.16
C VAL A 60 2.55 -14.56 7.17
N LEU A 61 2.22 -15.81 6.89
CA LEU A 61 0.84 -16.28 6.82
C LEU A 61 0.14 -16.24 8.18
N ALA A 62 0.85 -16.47 9.28
CA ALA A 62 0.32 -16.33 10.64
C ALA A 62 -0.22 -14.92 10.88
N ARG A 63 0.52 -13.88 10.47
CA ARG A 63 0.06 -12.48 10.57
C ARG A 63 -1.23 -12.24 9.79
N ILE A 64 -1.33 -12.81 8.59
CA ILE A 64 -2.52 -12.69 7.74
C ILE A 64 -3.73 -13.38 8.39
N ARG A 65 -3.51 -14.52 9.04
CA ARG A 65 -4.55 -15.33 9.68
C ARG A 65 -4.85 -14.96 11.14
N GLY A 66 -4.15 -13.95 11.69
CA GLY A 66 -4.33 -13.52 13.09
C GLY A 66 -3.76 -14.49 14.13
N LEU A 67 -2.76 -15.28 13.74
CA LEU A 67 -1.99 -16.21 14.59
C LEU A 67 -0.68 -15.57 15.06
N ASP A 68 -0.01 -16.20 16.02
CA ASP A 68 1.27 -15.74 16.54
C ASP A 68 2.42 -16.05 15.55
N PRO A 69 3.12 -15.03 15.02
CA PRO A 69 4.14 -15.23 13.99
C PRO A 69 5.40 -15.93 14.51
N GLU A 70 5.73 -15.76 15.78
CA GLU A 70 6.94 -16.32 16.38
C GLU A 70 6.78 -17.82 16.64
N LEU A 71 5.63 -18.23 17.19
CA LEU A 71 5.24 -19.63 17.30
C LEU A 71 5.19 -20.30 15.92
N ALA A 72 4.63 -19.62 14.93
CA ALA A 72 4.58 -20.13 13.56
C ALA A 72 5.97 -20.35 12.94
N GLU A 73 6.90 -19.40 13.14
CA GLU A 73 8.29 -19.52 12.70
C GLU A 73 8.98 -20.73 13.34
N ILE A 74 8.84 -20.88 14.67
CA ILE A 74 9.41 -21.99 15.44
C ILE A 74 8.89 -23.35 14.92
N ILE A 75 7.58 -23.45 14.68
CA ILE A 75 6.96 -24.66 14.12
C ILE A 75 7.57 -24.98 12.74
N GLY A 76 7.71 -23.97 11.87
CA GLY A 76 8.30 -24.16 10.55
C GLY A 76 9.77 -24.57 10.59
N LEU A 77 10.55 -24.07 11.55
CA LEU A 77 11.94 -24.50 11.74
C LEU A 77 12.06 -25.96 12.18
N LEU A 78 11.09 -26.46 12.95
CA LEU A 78 11.11 -27.80 13.55
C LEU A 78 10.42 -28.88 12.70
N HIS A 79 9.66 -28.51 11.67
CA HIS A 79 8.63 -29.39 11.10
C HIS A 79 9.14 -30.70 10.50
N ASP A 80 10.36 -30.70 9.96
CA ASP A 80 10.98 -31.85 9.30
C ASP A 80 12.10 -32.49 10.14
N ALA A 81 12.18 -32.16 11.45
CA ALA A 81 13.22 -32.67 12.35
C ALA A 81 13.32 -34.21 12.34
N GLY A 82 12.21 -34.94 12.24
CA GLY A 82 12.20 -36.41 12.21
C GLY A 82 12.81 -37.02 10.95
N ARG A 83 12.96 -36.25 9.87
CA ARG A 83 13.67 -36.66 8.64
C ARG A 83 15.12 -36.17 8.65
N LEU A 84 15.34 -34.98 9.20
CA LEU A 84 16.63 -34.31 9.15
C LEU A 84 17.59 -34.79 10.23
N ARG A 85 17.14 -35.06 11.45
CA ARG A 85 18.05 -35.43 12.55
C ARG A 85 18.73 -36.79 12.34
N PRO A 86 19.89 -37.04 13.00
CA PRO A 86 20.58 -38.33 12.90
C PRO A 86 19.66 -39.50 13.25
N GLY A 87 19.60 -40.52 12.37
CA GLY A 87 18.69 -41.66 12.53
C GLY A 87 17.27 -41.41 12.00
N GLY A 88 17.01 -40.24 11.41
CA GLY A 88 15.70 -39.88 10.86
C GLY A 88 15.19 -40.83 9.78
N VAL A 89 13.88 -41.07 9.79
CA VAL A 89 13.19 -42.01 8.90
C VAL A 89 12.24 -41.20 8.00
N PRO A 90 12.38 -41.25 6.65
CA PRO A 90 11.46 -40.53 5.75
C PRO A 90 10.00 -40.98 5.91
N GLU A 91 9.81 -42.27 6.14
CA GLU A 91 8.55 -42.90 6.47
C GLU A 91 8.16 -42.50 7.90
N ASP A 92 6.99 -41.88 8.06
CA ASP A 92 6.46 -41.40 9.34
C ASP A 92 7.30 -40.33 10.06
N HIS A 93 8.11 -39.56 9.30
CA HIS A 93 8.92 -38.44 9.84
C HIS A 93 8.12 -37.44 10.67
N ALA A 94 6.83 -37.25 10.37
CA ALA A 94 5.96 -36.34 11.09
C ALA A 94 5.71 -36.82 12.53
N GLU A 95 5.40 -38.11 12.73
CA GLU A 95 5.16 -38.67 14.07
C GLU A 95 6.47 -38.77 14.85
N HIS A 96 7.54 -39.27 14.21
CA HIS A 96 8.85 -39.38 14.83
C HIS A 96 9.42 -38.00 15.22
N GLY A 97 9.34 -37.03 14.31
CA GLY A 97 9.76 -35.65 14.56
C GLY A 97 8.99 -34.99 15.69
N ALA A 98 7.67 -35.21 15.76
CA ALA A 98 6.86 -34.68 16.85
C ALA A 98 7.28 -35.21 18.23
N ALA A 99 7.69 -36.47 18.32
CA ALA A 99 8.18 -37.06 19.55
C ALA A 99 9.51 -36.42 19.99
N GLU A 100 10.47 -36.27 19.07
CA GLU A 100 11.77 -35.64 19.38
C GLU A 100 11.64 -34.16 19.72
N VAL A 101 10.82 -33.42 18.96
CA VAL A 101 10.56 -32.01 19.20
C VAL A 101 9.91 -31.78 20.58
N SER A 102 9.03 -32.68 21.01
CA SER A 102 8.43 -32.61 22.35
C SER A 102 9.48 -32.67 23.46
N VAL A 103 10.47 -33.56 23.33
CA VAL A 103 11.58 -33.67 24.27
C VAL A 103 12.44 -32.41 24.24
N PHE A 104 12.86 -31.98 23.04
CA PHE A 104 13.72 -30.82 22.85
C PHE A 104 13.12 -29.53 23.41
N LEU A 105 11.86 -29.24 23.10
CA LEU A 105 11.17 -28.04 23.58
C LEU A 105 11.04 -28.03 25.11
N LYS A 106 10.79 -29.20 25.72
CA LYS A 106 10.67 -29.35 27.17
C LYS A 106 12.00 -29.15 27.89
N GLU A 107 13.06 -29.79 27.39
CA GLU A 107 14.40 -29.71 27.99
C GLU A 107 14.97 -28.30 27.94
N ASN A 108 14.76 -27.60 26.83
CA ASN A 108 15.32 -26.28 26.59
C ASN A 108 14.37 -25.14 27.01
N GLN A 109 13.17 -25.47 27.48
CA GLN A 109 12.14 -24.50 27.93
C GLN A 109 11.88 -23.38 26.92
N LEU A 110 11.85 -23.72 25.63
CA LEU A 110 11.81 -22.74 24.54
C LEU A 110 10.44 -22.10 24.34
N LEU A 111 9.38 -22.73 24.85
CA LEU A 111 8.00 -22.32 24.72
C LEU A 111 7.19 -22.68 25.98
N PRO A 112 6.11 -21.95 26.31
CA PRO A 112 5.10 -22.40 27.26
C PRO A 112 4.51 -23.77 26.89
N GLU A 113 4.09 -24.56 27.89
CA GLU A 113 3.53 -25.91 27.67
C GLU A 113 2.33 -25.92 26.70
N SER A 114 1.47 -24.89 26.77
CA SER A 114 0.35 -24.69 25.84
C SER A 114 0.82 -24.55 24.39
N PHE A 115 1.93 -23.85 24.14
CA PHE A 115 2.51 -23.64 22.81
C PHE A 115 3.33 -24.84 22.34
N GLN A 116 3.99 -25.57 23.26
CA GLN A 116 4.65 -26.83 22.95
C GLN A 116 3.65 -27.84 22.37
N LEU A 117 2.47 -27.97 22.99
CA LEU A 117 1.44 -28.88 22.52
C LEU A 117 0.93 -28.52 21.12
N ILE A 118 0.75 -27.23 20.84
CA ILE A 118 0.38 -26.73 19.51
C ILE A 118 1.46 -27.09 18.49
N ALA A 119 2.73 -26.81 18.80
CA ALA A 119 3.84 -27.08 17.90
C ALA A 119 3.98 -28.57 17.58
N VAL A 120 3.98 -29.41 18.62
CA VAL A 120 4.08 -30.88 18.47
C VAL A 120 2.91 -31.44 17.66
N ASN A 121 1.69 -30.94 17.86
CA ASN A 121 0.53 -31.40 17.07
C ASN A 121 0.60 -30.97 15.61
N ALA A 122 0.99 -29.72 15.34
CA ALA A 122 1.15 -29.23 13.97
C ALA A 122 2.17 -30.09 13.21
N ILE A 123 3.32 -30.37 13.82
CA ILE A 123 4.38 -31.22 13.26
C ILE A 123 3.88 -32.64 13.02
N ARG A 124 3.24 -33.27 14.01
CA ARG A 124 2.71 -34.63 13.89
C ARG A 124 1.78 -34.81 12.69
N ARG A 125 1.01 -33.76 12.39
CA ARG A 125 -0.12 -33.82 11.46
C ARG A 125 0.20 -33.23 10.09
N HIS A 126 1.36 -32.61 9.91
CA HIS A 126 1.64 -31.82 8.72
C HIS A 126 1.73 -32.65 7.45
N SER A 127 2.05 -33.94 7.52
CA SER A 127 2.07 -34.83 6.35
C SER A 127 0.67 -35.10 5.78
N ALA A 128 -0.39 -34.94 6.59
CA ALA A 128 -1.78 -35.21 6.22
C ALA A 128 -2.43 -34.05 5.44
N LYS A 129 -1.88 -33.70 4.26
CA LYS A 129 -2.31 -32.53 3.45
C LYS A 129 -3.79 -32.54 3.03
N GLY A 130 -4.44 -33.71 2.99
CA GLY A 130 -5.86 -33.85 2.62
C GLY A 130 -6.85 -33.72 3.79
N LYS A 131 -6.38 -33.65 5.04
CA LYS A 131 -7.23 -33.57 6.22
C LYS A 131 -7.21 -32.15 6.77
N GLN A 132 -8.39 -31.59 7.06
CA GLN A 132 -8.54 -30.31 7.74
C GLN A 132 -8.44 -30.53 9.25
N GLN A 133 -7.61 -29.73 9.92
CA GLN A 133 -7.32 -29.81 11.36
C GLN A 133 -7.22 -28.39 11.96
N GLU A 134 -6.44 -28.22 13.03
CA GLU A 134 -6.31 -26.97 13.78
C GLU A 134 -5.54 -25.89 13.00
N ASP A 135 -5.64 -24.63 13.45
CA ASP A 135 -5.13 -23.46 12.72
C ASP A 135 -3.63 -23.56 12.34
N TYR A 136 -2.76 -23.96 13.28
CA TYR A 136 -1.32 -24.12 13.01
C TYR A 136 -1.00 -25.36 12.17
N ASP A 137 -1.83 -26.41 12.24
CA ASP A 137 -1.71 -27.60 11.41
C ASP A 137 -1.94 -27.19 9.94
N GLU A 138 -2.99 -26.41 9.68
CA GLU A 138 -3.30 -25.90 8.35
C GLU A 138 -2.26 -24.89 7.87
N LEU A 139 -1.80 -24.00 8.75
CA LEU A 139 -0.73 -23.04 8.45
C LEU A 139 0.56 -23.72 7.98
N LEU A 140 1.03 -24.72 8.71
CA LEU A 140 2.24 -25.47 8.37
C LEU A 140 2.06 -26.24 7.05
N LYS A 141 0.91 -26.89 6.87
CA LYS A 141 0.61 -27.62 5.63
C LYS A 141 0.61 -26.69 4.41
N ASP A 142 0.05 -25.50 4.56
CA ASP A 142 -0.05 -24.50 3.50
C ASP A 142 1.31 -23.90 3.16
N ALA A 143 2.12 -23.56 4.17
CA ALA A 143 3.47 -23.03 3.99
C ALA A 143 4.41 -24.06 3.32
N ASP A 144 4.40 -25.33 3.78
CA ASP A 144 5.18 -26.43 3.18
C ASP A 144 4.81 -26.65 1.71
N VAL A 145 3.51 -26.75 1.41
CA VAL A 145 3.06 -26.93 0.02
C VAL A 145 3.35 -25.71 -0.86
N PHE A 146 3.22 -24.50 -0.32
CA PHE A 146 3.49 -23.27 -1.07
C PHE A 146 4.97 -23.10 -1.38
N GLN A 147 5.86 -23.47 -0.44
CA GLN A 147 7.30 -23.47 -0.69
C GLN A 147 7.67 -24.41 -1.87
N ARG A 148 7.09 -25.61 -1.91
CA ARG A 148 7.31 -26.55 -3.03
C ARG A 148 6.79 -26.01 -4.37
N LEU A 149 5.69 -25.24 -4.37
CA LEU A 149 5.25 -24.52 -5.57
C LEU A 149 6.31 -23.50 -6.03
N LEU A 150 6.93 -22.77 -5.11
CA LEU A 150 7.97 -21.78 -5.45
C LEU A 150 9.22 -22.43 -6.05
N GLU A 151 9.52 -23.67 -5.68
CA GLU A 151 10.61 -24.48 -6.26
C GLU A 151 10.26 -25.12 -7.60
N GLY A 152 9.01 -24.96 -8.07
CA GLY A 152 8.57 -25.50 -9.34
C GLY A 152 8.22 -27.00 -9.28
N GLU A 153 7.99 -27.56 -8.09
CA GLU A 153 7.47 -28.92 -7.99
C GLU A 153 6.12 -29.05 -8.72
N PRO A 154 5.81 -30.22 -9.32
CA PRO A 154 4.58 -30.44 -10.07
C PRO A 154 3.36 -30.62 -9.14
N ILE A 155 3.13 -29.67 -8.23
CA ILE A 155 2.06 -29.70 -7.22
C ILE A 155 0.65 -29.79 -7.83
N LEU A 156 0.50 -29.37 -9.10
CA LEU A 156 -0.75 -29.45 -9.87
C LEU A 156 -1.22 -30.89 -10.07
N SER A 157 -0.32 -31.87 -9.99
CA SER A 157 -0.64 -33.31 -10.05
C SER A 157 -1.29 -33.84 -8.77
N ARG A 158 -1.28 -33.07 -7.66
CA ARG A 158 -1.79 -33.46 -6.34
C ARG A 158 -2.97 -32.55 -5.94
N PRO A 159 -4.24 -32.99 -6.04
CA PRO A 159 -5.40 -32.12 -5.84
C PRO A 159 -5.43 -31.37 -4.50
N ALA A 160 -5.10 -32.04 -3.39
CA ALA A 160 -5.04 -31.42 -2.06
C ALA A 160 -3.98 -30.32 -1.98
N TRP A 161 -2.83 -30.52 -2.63
CA TRP A 161 -1.74 -29.55 -2.64
C TRP A 161 -2.09 -28.33 -3.48
N ARG A 162 -2.68 -28.56 -4.67
CA ARG A 162 -3.19 -27.49 -5.53
C ARG A 162 -4.17 -26.58 -4.80
N LYS A 163 -5.09 -27.14 -4.02
CA LYS A 163 -6.08 -26.37 -3.25
C LYS A 163 -5.38 -25.46 -2.21
N ARG A 164 -4.39 -25.99 -1.48
CA ARG A 164 -3.63 -25.24 -0.47
C ARG A 164 -2.81 -24.11 -1.07
N ALA A 165 -2.07 -24.39 -2.14
CA ALA A 165 -1.28 -23.36 -2.82
C ALA A 165 -2.17 -22.24 -3.39
N ALA A 166 -3.34 -22.58 -3.95
CA ALA A 166 -4.30 -21.59 -4.44
C ALA A 166 -4.87 -20.73 -3.29
N LEU A 167 -5.14 -21.32 -2.12
CA LEU A 167 -5.56 -20.58 -0.94
C LEU A 167 -4.50 -19.56 -0.50
N VAL A 168 -3.24 -19.98 -0.38
CA VAL A 168 -2.14 -19.10 0.00
C VAL A 168 -1.97 -17.94 -0.98
N LEU A 169 -2.03 -18.22 -2.29
CA LEU A 169 -1.97 -17.18 -3.32
C LEU A 169 -3.09 -16.15 -3.18
N ASP A 170 -4.32 -16.61 -2.93
CA ASP A 170 -5.47 -15.73 -2.75
C ASP A 170 -5.37 -14.90 -1.46
N GLU A 171 -4.93 -15.50 -0.36
CA GLU A 171 -4.69 -14.81 0.93
C GLU A 171 -3.62 -13.72 0.80
N LEU A 172 -2.47 -14.05 0.20
CA LEU A 172 -1.39 -13.08 -0.05
C LEU A 172 -1.87 -11.95 -0.95
N ARG A 173 -2.67 -12.24 -1.98
CA ARG A 173 -3.22 -11.23 -2.87
C ARG A 173 -4.21 -10.31 -2.15
N ARG A 174 -5.14 -10.86 -1.37
CA ARG A 174 -6.10 -10.08 -0.59
C ARG A 174 -5.40 -9.21 0.45
N TYR A 175 -4.41 -9.76 1.16
CA TYR A 175 -3.62 -9.03 2.13
C TYR A 175 -2.84 -7.87 1.49
N ALA A 176 -2.20 -8.11 0.33
CA ALA A 176 -1.46 -7.07 -0.39
C ALA A 176 -2.38 -5.97 -0.98
N VAL A 177 -3.65 -6.29 -1.23
CA VAL A 177 -4.68 -5.31 -1.62
C VAL A 177 -5.17 -4.50 -0.41
N GLN A 178 -5.47 -5.15 0.71
CA GLN A 178 -6.05 -4.56 1.93
C GLN A 178 -5.06 -3.74 2.76
N ALA A 179 -3.75 -3.96 2.62
CA ALA A 179 -2.70 -3.10 3.16
C ALA A 179 -2.72 -1.73 2.44
N GLY A 180 -3.78 -0.97 2.72
CA GLY A 180 -4.11 0.32 2.12
C GLY A 180 -3.20 1.41 2.63
N ASP A 181 -2.06 1.55 1.97
CA ASP A 181 -1.45 2.81 1.52
C ASP A 181 -0.18 2.39 0.79
N HIS A 182 -0.30 2.06 -0.52
CA HIS A 182 0.90 1.73 -1.29
C HIS A 182 1.64 3.02 -1.62
N THR A 183 2.38 3.50 -0.63
CA THR A 183 3.36 4.57 -0.82
C THR A 183 4.55 3.97 -1.54
N LEU A 184 4.85 4.49 -2.74
CA LEU A 184 6.08 4.17 -3.45
C LEU A 184 7.27 4.64 -2.64
N THR A 185 8.26 3.77 -2.46
CA THR A 185 9.45 4.08 -1.66
C THR A 185 10.73 3.76 -2.44
N LEU A 186 11.79 4.51 -2.14
CA LEU A 186 13.14 4.15 -2.58
C LEU A 186 13.91 3.55 -1.40
N SER A 187 14.89 2.70 -1.72
CA SER A 187 15.62 1.96 -0.70
C SER A 187 17.02 2.52 -0.52
N PRO A 188 17.52 2.61 0.72
CA PRO A 188 18.93 2.95 0.98
C PRO A 188 19.89 1.85 0.48
N LYS A 189 19.37 0.68 0.10
CA LYS A 189 20.15 -0.39 -0.55
C LYS A 189 20.45 -0.10 -2.02
N ASP A 190 19.68 0.78 -2.67
CA ASP A 190 19.88 1.14 -4.07
C ASP A 190 21.01 2.18 -4.13
N ARG A 191 22.17 1.78 -4.66
CA ARG A 191 23.40 2.57 -4.66
C ARG A 191 23.42 3.63 -5.75
N SER A 192 22.68 3.40 -6.84
CA SER A 192 22.66 4.29 -8.00
C SER A 192 21.25 4.80 -8.35
N VAL A 193 21.18 5.91 -9.09
CA VAL A 193 19.91 6.46 -9.59
C VAL A 193 19.19 5.46 -10.51
N GLU A 194 19.94 4.67 -11.28
CA GLU A 194 19.37 3.60 -12.12
C GLU A 194 18.72 2.50 -11.29
N GLU A 195 19.39 1.99 -10.25
CA GLU A 195 18.81 0.98 -9.36
C GLU A 195 17.53 1.50 -8.67
N GLY A 196 17.55 2.73 -8.19
CA GLY A 196 16.37 3.37 -7.60
C GLY A 196 15.22 3.53 -8.61
N PHE A 197 15.54 3.85 -9.87
CA PHE A 197 14.54 3.93 -10.93
C PHE A 197 13.95 2.55 -11.28
N LEU A 198 14.78 1.51 -11.36
CA LEU A 198 14.33 0.14 -11.62
C LEU A 198 13.47 -0.40 -10.47
N ARG A 199 13.81 -0.10 -9.21
CA ARG A 199 12.93 -0.38 -8.06
C ARG A 199 11.57 0.25 -8.23
N PHE A 200 11.54 1.55 -8.51
CA PHE A 200 10.29 2.28 -8.72
C PHE A 200 9.42 1.62 -9.80
N LEU A 201 10.00 1.22 -10.94
CA LEU A 201 9.24 0.49 -11.97
C LEU A 201 8.73 -0.87 -11.48
N SER A 202 9.54 -1.62 -10.74
CA SER A 202 9.14 -2.92 -10.17
C SER A 202 8.01 -2.79 -9.13
N GLU A 203 7.99 -1.72 -8.33
CA GLU A 203 6.88 -1.44 -7.41
C GLU A 203 5.59 -1.13 -8.17
N VAL A 204 5.67 -0.34 -9.26
CA VAL A 204 4.51 -0.06 -10.12
C VAL A 204 3.99 -1.33 -10.79
N ASP A 205 4.87 -2.16 -11.35
CA ASP A 205 4.49 -3.43 -11.97
C ASP A 205 3.83 -4.38 -10.96
N SER A 206 4.42 -4.51 -9.76
CA SER A 206 3.85 -5.32 -8.68
C SER A 206 2.45 -4.83 -8.27
N TRP A 207 2.28 -3.51 -8.12
CA TRP A 207 0.99 -2.92 -7.81
C TRP A 207 -0.05 -3.19 -8.90
N LEU A 208 0.35 -3.08 -10.18
CA LEU A 208 -0.50 -3.39 -11.34
C LEU A 208 -0.93 -4.86 -11.35
N LEU A 209 0.00 -5.80 -11.16
CA LEU A 209 -0.30 -7.24 -11.14
C LEU A 209 -1.33 -7.60 -10.07
N LEU A 210 -1.23 -6.98 -8.89
CA LEU A 210 -2.15 -7.22 -7.78
C LEU A 210 -3.54 -6.64 -8.05
N ARG A 211 -3.62 -5.44 -8.64
CA ARG A 211 -4.86 -4.62 -8.68
C ARG A 211 -5.53 -4.52 -10.05
N LYS A 212 -4.93 -5.00 -11.13
CA LYS A 212 -5.51 -4.94 -12.48
C LYS A 212 -6.87 -5.63 -12.63
N HIS A 213 -7.27 -6.49 -11.70
CA HIS A 213 -8.57 -7.18 -11.70
C HIS A 213 -9.42 -6.82 -10.48
N HIS A 214 -9.07 -5.75 -9.76
CA HIS A 214 -9.81 -5.28 -8.61
C HIS A 214 -11.14 -4.65 -9.06
N VAL A 215 -12.24 -5.01 -8.40
CA VAL A 215 -13.54 -4.38 -8.62
C VAL A 215 -13.51 -2.98 -8.03
N LEU A 216 -13.79 -1.96 -8.83
CA LEU A 216 -13.70 -0.58 -8.37
C LEU A 216 -14.89 -0.20 -7.47
N ASP A 217 -14.58 0.61 -6.48
CA ASP A 217 -15.48 1.30 -5.55
C ASP A 217 -14.91 2.71 -5.29
N GLU A 218 -15.62 3.56 -4.54
CA GLU A 218 -15.18 4.94 -4.27
C GLU A 218 -13.78 5.00 -3.63
N LYS A 219 -13.51 4.11 -2.67
CA LYS A 219 -12.23 4.07 -1.95
C LYS A 219 -11.09 3.68 -2.88
N SER A 220 -11.25 2.61 -3.66
CA SER A 220 -10.23 2.15 -4.60
C SER A 220 -9.99 3.17 -5.71
N VAL A 221 -11.02 3.89 -6.19
CA VAL A 221 -10.84 5.03 -7.10
C VAL A 221 -9.94 6.10 -6.48
N HIS A 222 -10.16 6.46 -5.21
CA HIS A 222 -9.28 7.39 -4.50
C HIS A 222 -7.84 6.87 -4.44
N ASP A 223 -7.65 5.63 -3.99
CA ASP A 223 -6.34 5.00 -3.80
C ASP A 223 -5.57 4.90 -5.13
N PHE A 224 -6.25 4.53 -6.22
CA PHE A 224 -5.64 4.39 -7.54
C PHE A 224 -5.22 5.74 -8.08
N ARG A 225 -6.05 6.78 -7.90
CA ARG A 225 -5.69 8.17 -8.26
C ARG A 225 -4.50 8.65 -7.46
N VAL A 226 -4.43 8.37 -6.16
CA VAL A 226 -3.28 8.72 -5.32
C VAL A 226 -2.02 8.01 -5.84
N PHE A 227 -2.09 6.71 -6.10
CA PHE A 227 -0.95 5.95 -6.63
C PHE A 227 -0.44 6.49 -7.96
N ILE A 228 -1.33 6.76 -8.93
CA ILE A 228 -0.95 7.34 -10.23
C ILE A 228 -0.28 8.72 -10.05
N ARG A 229 -0.72 9.52 -9.07
CA ARG A 229 -0.06 10.81 -8.76
C ARG A 229 1.34 10.61 -8.18
N GLN A 230 1.55 9.58 -7.35
CA GLN A 230 2.90 9.22 -6.88
C GLN A 230 3.80 8.81 -8.05
N ILE A 231 3.30 7.99 -8.98
CA ILE A 231 4.02 7.63 -10.22
C ILE A 231 4.42 8.89 -11.01
N LYS A 232 3.49 9.85 -11.19
CA LYS A 232 3.78 11.12 -11.88
C LYS A 232 4.85 11.95 -11.17
N ALA A 233 4.82 11.98 -9.84
CA ALA A 233 5.81 12.69 -9.02
C ALA A 233 7.20 12.06 -9.18
N LEU A 234 7.30 10.73 -9.03
CA LEU A 234 8.57 10.01 -9.19
C LEU A 234 9.09 10.03 -10.63
N GLN A 235 8.23 9.96 -11.65
CA GLN A 235 8.67 10.17 -13.03
C GLN A 235 9.26 11.59 -13.22
N SER A 236 8.70 12.59 -12.54
CA SER A 236 9.24 13.96 -12.56
C SER A 236 10.54 14.10 -11.76
N PHE A 237 10.68 13.34 -10.67
CA PHE A 237 11.90 13.25 -9.89
C PHE A 237 13.04 12.72 -10.75
N PHE A 238 12.81 11.59 -11.42
CA PHE A 238 13.74 10.94 -12.35
C PHE A 238 13.85 11.61 -13.72
N LYS A 239 13.15 12.72 -14.00
CA LYS A 239 13.20 13.43 -15.29
C LYS A 239 14.61 13.58 -15.90
N PRO A 240 15.67 13.92 -15.13
CA PRO A 240 17.04 14.03 -15.67
C PRO A 240 17.63 12.74 -16.28
N LEU A 241 17.07 11.56 -15.97
CA LEU A 241 17.48 10.30 -16.60
C LEU A 241 17.06 10.19 -18.06
N PHE A 242 16.02 10.90 -18.49
CA PHE A 242 15.39 10.68 -19.80
C PHE A 242 15.59 11.85 -20.75
N LYS A 243 15.54 11.57 -22.05
CA LYS A 243 15.30 12.60 -23.07
C LYS A 243 13.91 13.22 -22.87
N ALA A 244 13.78 14.53 -23.12
CA ALA A 244 12.54 15.29 -22.92
C ALA A 244 11.31 14.62 -23.55
N ARG A 245 11.41 14.18 -24.81
CA ARG A 245 10.33 13.47 -25.53
C ARG A 245 9.83 12.21 -24.80
N ARG A 246 10.72 11.43 -24.17
CA ARG A 246 10.35 10.22 -23.43
C ARG A 246 9.57 10.58 -22.17
N TYR A 247 10.07 11.57 -21.42
CA TYR A 247 9.40 12.09 -20.24
C TYR A 247 7.99 12.61 -20.57
N GLU A 248 7.86 13.46 -21.59
CA GLU A 248 6.58 14.06 -22.00
C GLU A 248 5.56 13.01 -22.44
N ARG A 249 5.99 12.00 -23.20
CA ARG A 249 5.13 10.88 -23.61
C ARG A 249 4.62 10.12 -22.39
N GLY A 250 5.50 9.81 -21.44
CA GLY A 250 5.09 9.11 -20.23
C GLY A 250 4.13 9.95 -19.37
N GLN A 251 4.38 11.26 -19.23
CA GLN A 251 3.47 12.17 -18.54
C GLN A 251 2.09 12.23 -19.20
N LYS A 252 2.02 12.20 -20.54
CA LYS A 252 0.75 12.14 -21.28
C LYS A 252 -0.02 10.84 -20.98
N GLN A 253 0.67 9.70 -20.93
CA GLN A 253 0.03 8.42 -20.58
C GLN A 253 -0.50 8.43 -19.15
N LEU A 254 0.28 8.90 -18.17
CA LEU A 254 -0.18 8.98 -16.78
C LEU A 254 -1.33 9.97 -16.58
N ARG A 255 -1.37 11.07 -17.35
CA ARG A 255 -2.54 11.96 -17.39
C ARG A 255 -3.78 11.26 -17.93
N LYS A 256 -3.64 10.50 -19.02
CA LYS A 256 -4.74 9.72 -19.59
C LYS A 256 -5.29 8.71 -18.57
N ALA A 257 -4.41 7.98 -17.87
CA ALA A 257 -4.83 7.04 -16.82
C ALA A 257 -5.53 7.73 -15.64
N LEU A 258 -5.10 8.94 -15.26
CA LEU A 258 -5.73 9.70 -14.17
C LEU A 258 -7.12 10.23 -14.57
N HIS A 259 -7.29 10.63 -15.83
CA HIS A 259 -8.56 11.16 -16.38
C HIS A 259 -9.67 10.11 -16.39
N THR A 260 -9.34 8.82 -16.50
CA THR A 260 -10.32 7.71 -16.36
C THR A 260 -11.09 7.75 -15.03
N PHE A 261 -10.56 8.43 -14.02
CA PHE A 261 -11.17 8.52 -12.69
C PHE A 261 -11.62 9.94 -12.31
N GLU A 262 -11.71 10.86 -13.29
CA GLU A 262 -12.00 12.27 -13.03
C GLU A 262 -13.45 12.45 -12.59
N ASP A 263 -14.42 12.00 -13.39
CA ASP A 263 -15.85 12.08 -13.09
C ASP A 263 -16.22 11.42 -11.76
N ALA A 264 -15.76 10.18 -11.53
CA ALA A 264 -16.01 9.46 -10.28
C ALA A 264 -15.49 10.24 -9.05
N ARG A 265 -14.34 10.92 -9.18
CA ARG A 265 -13.79 11.73 -8.07
C ARG A 265 -14.57 13.02 -7.88
N GLU A 266 -14.92 13.71 -8.95
CA GLU A 266 -15.64 14.98 -8.89
C GLU A 266 -17.03 14.78 -8.27
N SER A 267 -17.77 13.76 -8.72
CA SER A 267 -19.04 13.40 -8.12
C SER A 267 -18.92 13.04 -6.63
N ALA A 268 -17.91 12.26 -6.25
CA ALA A 268 -17.69 11.91 -4.83
C ALA A 268 -17.33 13.12 -3.95
N VAL A 269 -16.62 14.12 -4.50
CA VAL A 269 -16.38 15.39 -3.80
C VAL A 269 -17.68 16.14 -3.58
N GLU A 270 -18.48 16.23 -4.63
CA GLU A 270 -19.70 17.03 -4.62
C GLU A 270 -20.76 16.42 -3.68
N LEU A 271 -20.91 15.09 -3.69
CA LEU A 271 -21.77 14.38 -2.73
C LEU A 271 -21.44 14.72 -1.29
N ARG A 272 -20.16 14.71 -0.92
CA ARG A 272 -19.72 15.08 0.43
C ARG A 272 -20.01 16.56 0.74
N ALA A 273 -19.81 17.45 -0.23
CA ALA A 273 -20.11 18.86 -0.05
C ALA A 273 -21.63 19.12 0.14
N MET A 274 -22.47 18.30 -0.49
CA MET A 274 -23.92 18.32 -0.31
C MET A 274 -24.35 17.79 1.07
N GLU A 275 -23.70 16.74 1.57
CA GLU A 275 -23.87 16.26 2.95
C GLU A 275 -23.52 17.34 3.97
N ASP A 276 -22.38 18.02 3.79
CA ASP A 276 -21.96 19.14 4.64
C ASP A 276 -22.97 20.29 4.61
N PHE A 277 -23.52 20.59 3.43
CA PHE A 277 -24.54 21.64 3.30
C PHE A 277 -25.84 21.24 4.01
N ALA A 278 -26.32 20.01 3.82
CA ALA A 278 -27.50 19.49 4.52
C ALA A 278 -27.34 19.57 6.04
N ALA A 279 -26.16 19.20 6.55
CA ALA A 279 -25.85 19.31 7.98
C ALA A 279 -25.86 20.76 8.48
N SER A 280 -25.50 21.73 7.63
CA SER A 280 -25.48 23.16 7.98
C SER A 280 -26.87 23.81 8.07
N LEU A 281 -27.89 23.24 7.41
CA LEU A 281 -29.23 23.82 7.36
C LEU A 281 -30.01 23.60 8.67
N GLY A 282 -29.72 22.55 9.43
CA GLY A 282 -30.50 22.19 10.63
C GLY A 282 -31.94 21.72 10.32
N GLY A 283 -32.61 21.10 11.30
CA GLY A 283 -33.90 20.41 11.13
C GLY A 283 -35.16 21.29 11.21
N GLY A 284 -35.17 22.47 10.58
CA GLY A 284 -36.30 23.41 10.60
C GLY A 284 -37.18 23.34 9.34
N ALA A 285 -38.48 23.60 9.48
CA ALA A 285 -39.45 23.62 8.38
C ALA A 285 -39.13 24.67 7.28
N ASP A 286 -38.38 25.73 7.61
CA ASP A 286 -38.00 26.78 6.66
C ASP A 286 -37.01 26.30 5.57
N ASN A 287 -36.40 25.12 5.74
CA ASN A 287 -35.38 24.58 4.84
C ASN A 287 -35.85 23.36 4.03
N GLU A 288 -37.14 22.98 4.10
CA GLU A 288 -37.69 21.78 3.45
C GLU A 288 -37.36 21.74 1.94
N SER A 289 -37.57 22.86 1.24
CA SER A 289 -37.21 22.99 -0.19
C SER A 289 -35.73 22.78 -0.50
N GLN A 290 -34.82 23.23 0.38
CA GLN A 290 -33.38 23.03 0.21
C GLN A 290 -32.99 21.58 0.47
N VAL A 291 -33.63 20.93 1.45
CA VAL A 291 -33.42 19.50 1.75
C VAL A 291 -33.84 18.64 0.55
N ASP A 292 -35.00 18.92 -0.04
CA ASP A 292 -35.47 18.23 -1.25
C ASP A 292 -34.54 18.46 -2.44
N TRP A 293 -34.09 19.71 -2.63
CA TRP A 293 -33.13 20.05 -3.68
C TRP A 293 -31.80 19.30 -3.52
N ILE A 294 -31.28 19.20 -2.29
CA ILE A 294 -30.07 18.43 -1.97
C ILE A 294 -30.30 16.95 -2.27
N ALA A 295 -31.42 16.36 -1.84
CA ALA A 295 -31.71 14.95 -2.06
C ALA A 295 -31.74 14.61 -3.55
N LEU A 296 -32.41 15.44 -4.36
CA LEU A 296 -32.47 15.28 -5.81
C LEU A 296 -31.07 15.36 -6.45
N ARG A 297 -30.29 16.37 -6.09
CA ARG A 297 -28.94 16.57 -6.63
C ARG A 297 -27.97 15.47 -6.21
N SER A 298 -28.02 15.04 -4.95
CA SER A 298 -27.22 13.92 -4.45
C SER A 298 -27.53 12.64 -5.21
N ALA A 299 -28.79 12.37 -5.56
CA ALA A 299 -29.13 11.20 -6.38
C ALA A 299 -28.46 11.26 -7.77
N VAL A 300 -28.46 12.42 -8.42
CA VAL A 300 -27.80 12.63 -9.73
C VAL A 300 -26.29 12.40 -9.64
N PHE A 301 -25.61 12.98 -8.65
CA PHE A 301 -24.17 12.78 -8.49
C PHE A 301 -23.82 11.34 -8.10
N ALA A 302 -24.65 10.66 -7.32
CA ALA A 302 -24.47 9.25 -6.98
C ALA A 302 -24.58 8.36 -8.22
N GLU A 303 -25.56 8.60 -9.09
CA GLU A 303 -25.70 7.89 -10.36
C GLU A 303 -24.50 8.14 -11.29
N ARG A 304 -24.09 9.41 -11.45
CA ARG A 304 -22.91 9.79 -12.24
C ARG A 304 -21.63 9.12 -11.70
N ALA A 305 -21.45 9.10 -10.38
CA ALA A 305 -20.32 8.42 -9.74
C ALA A 305 -20.33 6.92 -10.05
N GLY A 306 -21.48 6.26 -9.89
CA GLY A 306 -21.65 4.83 -10.17
C GLY A 306 -21.34 4.48 -11.62
N ALA A 307 -21.85 5.27 -12.58
CA ALA A 307 -21.58 5.09 -13.99
C ALA A 307 -20.09 5.25 -14.32
N ALA A 308 -19.45 6.30 -13.79
CA ALA A 308 -18.02 6.55 -14.01
C ALA A 308 -17.14 5.45 -13.38
N ILE A 309 -17.52 4.90 -12.23
CA ILE A 309 -16.83 3.75 -11.61
C ILE A 309 -16.97 2.50 -12.49
N ALA A 310 -18.16 2.24 -13.03
CA ALA A 310 -18.40 1.12 -13.92
C ALA A 310 -17.57 1.22 -15.20
N GLU A 311 -17.54 2.40 -15.84
CA GLU A 311 -16.72 2.64 -17.04
C GLU A 311 -15.21 2.51 -16.76
N ALA A 312 -14.74 3.01 -15.61
CA ALA A 312 -13.36 2.82 -15.18
C ALA A 312 -13.02 1.34 -14.91
N GLY A 313 -14.04 0.51 -14.66
CA GLY A 313 -13.95 -0.93 -14.44
C GLY A 313 -13.47 -1.74 -15.65
N ASP A 314 -13.54 -1.18 -16.86
CA ASP A 314 -13.12 -1.83 -18.12
C ASP A 314 -11.59 -1.97 -18.29
N PHE A 315 -10.83 -1.75 -17.22
CA PHE A 315 -9.36 -1.91 -17.16
C PHE A 315 -8.57 -1.00 -18.11
N SER A 316 -9.22 0.01 -18.70
CA SER A 316 -8.60 0.95 -19.65
C SER A 316 -7.40 1.68 -19.05
N TRP A 317 -7.50 2.08 -17.78
CA TRP A 317 -6.41 2.69 -17.02
C TRP A 317 -5.23 1.74 -16.82
N ALA A 318 -5.49 0.44 -16.56
CA ALA A 318 -4.46 -0.56 -16.30
C ALA A 318 -3.62 -0.81 -17.56
N ASN A 319 -4.27 -0.90 -18.73
CA ASN A 319 -3.61 -1.03 -20.02
C ASN A 319 -2.72 0.18 -20.34
N VAL A 320 -3.17 1.40 -20.01
CA VAL A 320 -2.37 2.61 -20.18
C VAL A 320 -1.15 2.59 -19.27
N LEU A 321 -1.30 2.17 -18.00
CA LEU A 321 -0.18 2.09 -17.06
C LEU A 321 0.83 0.98 -17.43
N GLN A 322 0.37 -0.19 -17.88
CA GLN A 322 1.25 -1.25 -18.38
C GLN A 322 2.05 -0.78 -19.61
N THR A 323 1.39 -0.08 -20.54
CA THR A 323 2.07 0.50 -21.71
C THR A 323 3.09 1.57 -21.30
N TRP A 324 2.76 2.40 -20.30
CA TRP A 324 3.68 3.38 -19.73
C TRP A 324 4.90 2.71 -19.10
N GLU A 325 4.67 1.71 -18.24
CA GLU A 325 5.69 0.98 -17.49
C GLU A 325 6.69 0.34 -18.46
N SER A 326 6.19 -0.43 -19.43
CA SER A 326 7.03 -1.10 -20.44
C SER A 326 7.84 -0.09 -21.27
N SER A 327 7.23 1.04 -21.64
CA SER A 327 7.92 2.14 -22.34
C SER A 327 9.04 2.77 -21.50
N MET A 328 8.85 2.88 -20.18
CA MET A 328 9.82 3.47 -19.26
C MET A 328 10.95 2.49 -18.93
N ARG A 329 10.65 1.19 -18.79
CA ARG A 329 11.63 0.12 -18.55
C ARG A 329 12.66 0.00 -19.68
N HIS A 330 12.21 0.14 -20.92
CA HIS A 330 13.06 0.06 -22.11
C HIS A 330 13.57 1.44 -22.57
N ALA A 331 13.47 2.48 -21.74
CA ALA A 331 13.94 3.81 -22.10
C ALA A 331 15.47 3.86 -22.08
N ALA A 332 16.07 4.50 -23.09
CA ALA A 332 17.49 4.84 -23.06
C ALA A 332 17.76 5.87 -21.94
N LEU A 333 18.55 5.46 -20.95
CA LEU A 333 18.89 6.28 -19.79
C LEU A 333 20.17 7.09 -20.03
N SER A 334 20.25 8.25 -19.38
CA SER A 334 21.45 9.09 -19.36
C SER A 334 22.54 8.43 -18.50
N LYS A 335 23.60 7.89 -19.13
CA LYS A 335 24.71 7.23 -18.42
C LYS A 335 25.26 8.03 -17.25
N ARG A 336 25.51 9.34 -17.47
CA ARG A 336 26.01 10.25 -16.43
C ARG A 336 25.09 10.33 -15.21
N VAL A 337 23.77 10.30 -15.40
CA VAL A 337 22.81 10.42 -14.30
C VAL A 337 22.55 9.06 -13.66
N SER A 338 22.48 8.00 -14.46
CA SER A 338 22.29 6.62 -14.00
C SER A 338 23.30 6.22 -12.91
N GLU A 339 24.58 6.52 -13.13
CA GLU A 339 25.70 6.13 -12.25
C GLU A 339 25.82 7.01 -10.99
N MET A 340 25.03 8.07 -10.84
CA MET A 340 25.10 8.93 -9.66
C MET A 340 24.62 8.19 -8.40
N PRO A 341 25.17 8.51 -7.21
CA PRO A 341 24.60 8.05 -5.94
C PRO A 341 23.16 8.54 -5.75
N LEU A 342 22.26 7.62 -5.42
CA LEU A 342 20.82 7.89 -5.34
C LEU A 342 20.47 8.91 -4.24
N ASP A 343 21.09 8.79 -3.08
CA ASP A 343 20.93 9.68 -1.92
C ASP A 343 21.27 11.14 -2.27
N THR A 344 22.41 11.34 -2.93
CA THR A 344 22.93 12.62 -3.36
C THR A 344 22.05 13.23 -4.45
N PHE A 345 21.59 12.40 -5.39
CA PHE A 345 20.62 12.81 -6.39
C PHE A 345 19.30 13.24 -5.73
N ALA A 346 18.78 12.45 -4.80
CA ALA A 346 17.52 12.71 -4.12
C ALA A 346 17.54 14.05 -3.37
N LEU A 347 18.56 14.24 -2.52
CA LEU A 347 18.74 15.46 -1.75
C LEU A 347 18.84 16.70 -2.65
N LYS A 348 19.64 16.62 -3.73
CA LYS A 348 19.78 17.73 -4.70
C LYS A 348 18.46 18.06 -5.39
N ARG A 349 17.68 17.05 -5.78
CA ARG A 349 16.39 17.23 -6.47
C ARG A 349 15.35 17.85 -5.56
N VAL A 350 15.20 17.37 -4.33
CA VAL A 350 14.24 17.94 -3.36
C VAL A 350 14.62 19.38 -3.02
N ARG A 351 15.89 19.67 -2.69
CA ARG A 351 16.38 21.03 -2.43
C ARG A 351 16.09 21.99 -3.58
N LEU A 352 16.33 21.53 -4.82
CA LEU A 352 16.03 22.33 -6.01
C LEU A 352 14.55 22.70 -6.09
N TRP A 353 13.65 21.74 -5.89
CA TRP A 353 12.22 22.00 -5.98
C TRP A 353 11.69 22.88 -4.84
N LEU A 354 12.17 22.68 -3.61
CA LEU A 354 11.83 23.56 -2.50
C LEU A 354 12.25 25.00 -2.77
N ARG A 355 13.49 25.22 -3.22
CA ARG A 355 13.97 26.56 -3.59
C ARG A 355 13.16 27.19 -4.74
N GLN A 356 12.80 26.39 -5.75
CA GLN A 356 11.96 26.85 -6.85
C GLN A 356 10.55 27.23 -6.37
N TRP A 357 9.97 26.42 -5.50
CA TRP A 357 8.67 26.68 -4.91
C TRP A 357 8.69 27.96 -4.07
N THR A 358 9.65 28.11 -3.14
CA THR A 358 9.84 29.32 -2.34
C THR A 358 10.03 30.56 -3.21
N LYS A 359 10.81 30.45 -4.29
CA LYS A 359 11.01 31.57 -5.23
C LYS A 359 9.72 32.00 -5.93
N HIS A 360 8.89 31.06 -6.36
CA HIS A 360 7.69 31.36 -7.13
C HIS A 360 6.48 31.70 -6.27
N TYR A 361 6.38 31.11 -5.07
CA TYR A 361 5.18 31.17 -4.24
C TYR A 361 5.44 31.67 -2.82
N GLY A 362 6.67 32.04 -2.45
CA GLY A 362 6.96 32.56 -1.11
C GLY A 362 6.14 33.79 -0.75
N GLN A 363 5.94 34.68 -1.72
CA GLN A 363 5.05 35.85 -1.64
C GLN A 363 3.76 35.61 -2.43
N MET A 364 2.97 34.62 -2.02
CA MET A 364 1.77 34.21 -2.76
C MET A 364 0.63 35.23 -2.63
N ASP A 365 0.01 35.54 -3.75
CA ASP A 365 -1.31 36.18 -3.79
C ASP A 365 -2.40 35.11 -3.63
N PHE A 366 -3.01 35.09 -2.45
CA PHE A 366 -4.07 34.14 -2.12
C PHE A 366 -5.41 34.50 -2.73
N GLU A 367 -5.54 35.66 -3.36
CA GLU A 367 -6.76 35.99 -4.10
C GLU A 367 -6.76 35.40 -5.52
N ASN A 368 -5.60 34.91 -5.98
CA ASN A 368 -5.41 34.32 -7.30
C ASN A 368 -5.49 32.79 -7.28
N ASP A 369 -6.65 32.24 -7.64
CA ASP A 369 -6.90 30.79 -7.67
C ASP A 369 -5.98 30.03 -8.64
N THR A 370 -5.55 30.67 -9.73
CA THR A 370 -4.62 30.05 -10.69
C THR A 370 -3.25 29.83 -10.06
N LEU A 371 -2.76 30.80 -9.29
CA LEU A 371 -1.50 30.69 -8.55
C LEU A 371 -1.58 29.66 -7.43
N ILE A 372 -2.68 29.64 -6.66
CA ILE A 372 -2.91 28.62 -5.62
C ILE A 372 -2.91 27.22 -6.24
N HIS A 373 -3.61 27.04 -7.36
CA HIS A 373 -3.68 25.75 -8.05
C HIS A 373 -2.30 25.29 -8.55
N ALA A 374 -1.53 26.19 -9.17
CA ALA A 374 -0.17 25.89 -9.63
C ALA A 374 0.75 25.51 -8.45
N SER A 375 0.72 26.28 -7.36
CA SER A 375 1.46 26.00 -6.13
C SER A 375 1.10 24.63 -5.54
N ARG A 376 -0.19 24.29 -5.49
CA ARG A 376 -0.69 22.98 -5.02
C ARG A 376 -0.14 21.81 -5.84
N ILE A 377 -0.02 21.95 -7.16
CA ILE A 377 0.55 20.91 -8.03
C ILE A 377 2.01 20.65 -7.63
N ASP A 378 2.78 21.71 -7.42
CA ASP A 378 4.19 21.60 -7.01
C ASP A 378 4.34 21.01 -5.61
N VAL A 379 3.51 21.44 -4.64
CA VAL A 379 3.49 20.86 -3.28
C VAL A 379 3.18 19.37 -3.31
N LYS A 380 2.17 18.92 -4.07
CA LYS A 380 1.86 17.49 -4.23
C LYS A 380 3.07 16.70 -4.72
N LYS A 381 3.72 17.22 -5.77
CA LYS A 381 4.89 16.58 -6.36
C LYS A 381 6.06 16.51 -5.39
N ILE A 382 6.32 17.58 -4.63
CA ILE A 382 7.35 17.61 -3.58
C ILE A 382 7.01 16.61 -2.48
N ARG A 383 5.79 16.65 -1.92
CA ARG A 383 5.36 15.77 -0.83
C ARG A 383 5.46 14.29 -1.20
N TYR A 384 4.92 13.88 -2.35
CA TYR A 384 5.01 12.47 -2.78
C TYR A 384 6.45 12.02 -3.00
N THR A 385 7.30 12.89 -3.55
CA THR A 385 8.71 12.57 -3.74
C THR A 385 9.44 12.49 -2.40
N LEU A 386 9.20 13.44 -1.49
CA LEU A 386 9.82 13.47 -0.18
C LEU A 386 9.48 12.22 0.64
N ARG A 387 8.21 11.80 0.63
CA ARG A 387 7.78 10.52 1.24
C ARG A 387 8.53 9.33 0.63
N ALA A 388 8.66 9.29 -0.69
CA ALA A 388 9.34 8.18 -1.36
C ALA A 388 10.84 8.12 -1.03
N VAL A 389 11.48 9.27 -0.79
CA VAL A 389 12.93 9.35 -0.54
C VAL A 389 13.31 9.49 0.94
N GLU A 390 12.35 9.52 1.85
CA GLU A 390 12.57 9.80 3.28
C GLU A 390 13.65 8.91 3.90
N LYS A 391 13.67 7.62 3.55
CA LYS A 391 14.63 6.64 4.08
C LYS A 391 16.01 6.70 3.43
N ILE A 392 16.18 7.44 2.34
CA ILE A 392 17.45 7.55 1.60
C ILE A 392 18.16 8.88 1.82
N ILE A 393 17.44 9.93 2.24
CA ILE A 393 18.03 11.22 2.57
C ILE A 393 18.44 11.25 4.04
N PRO A 394 19.55 11.90 4.39
CA PRO A 394 20.04 11.96 5.77
C PRO A 394 19.31 13.01 6.64
N LEU A 395 18.17 13.54 6.18
CA LEU A 395 17.47 14.65 6.83
C LEU A 395 16.09 14.22 7.33
N GLU A 396 15.84 14.49 8.61
CA GLU A 396 14.51 14.46 9.23
C GLU A 396 13.53 15.30 8.40
N SER A 397 12.45 14.66 7.94
CA SER A 397 11.51 15.28 7.00
C SER A 397 10.08 15.32 7.53
N ARG A 398 9.83 14.83 8.75
CA ARG A 398 8.48 14.66 9.30
C ARG A 398 7.73 15.98 9.45
N ALA A 399 8.37 17.01 10.01
CA ALA A 399 7.75 18.33 10.18
C ALA A 399 7.40 18.97 8.84
N LEU A 400 8.35 18.98 7.89
CA LEU A 400 8.13 19.44 6.52
C LEU A 400 7.03 18.66 5.79
N LEU A 401 6.98 17.33 5.93
CA LEU A 401 5.93 16.50 5.36
C LEU A 401 4.54 16.85 5.90
N ASN A 402 4.44 17.09 7.21
CA ASN A 402 3.19 17.52 7.84
C ASN A 402 2.75 18.90 7.34
N ALA A 403 3.68 19.85 7.20
CA ALA A 403 3.37 21.18 6.68
C ALA A 403 2.92 21.15 5.21
N LEU A 404 3.62 20.37 4.36
CA LEU A 404 3.23 20.15 2.97
C LEU A 404 1.84 19.50 2.86
N GLU A 405 1.52 18.58 3.78
CA GLU A 405 0.22 17.92 3.85
C GLU A 405 -0.90 18.89 4.25
N ALA A 406 -0.71 19.67 5.31
CA ALA A 406 -1.66 20.69 5.73
C ALA A 406 -1.94 21.68 4.59
N TYR A 407 -0.90 22.16 3.91
CA TYR A 407 -1.03 23.06 2.77
C TYR A 407 -1.78 22.39 1.61
N GLN A 408 -1.43 21.15 1.27
CA GLN A 408 -2.10 20.39 0.20
C GLN A 408 -3.58 20.18 0.49
N THR A 409 -3.95 19.91 1.74
CA THR A 409 -5.33 19.68 2.18
C THR A 409 -6.17 20.93 1.97
N LEU A 410 -5.72 22.08 2.48
CA LEU A 410 -6.47 23.34 2.37
C LEU A 410 -6.54 23.86 0.93
N SER A 411 -5.42 23.86 0.20
CA SER A 411 -5.42 24.22 -1.23
C SER A 411 -6.23 23.22 -2.08
N GLY A 412 -6.35 21.97 -1.62
CA GLY A 412 -7.25 20.97 -2.17
C GLY A 412 -8.71 21.32 -1.99
N ALA A 413 -9.12 21.66 -0.77
CA ALA A 413 -10.48 22.07 -0.46
C ALA A 413 -10.90 23.33 -1.25
N LEU A 414 -10.01 24.31 -1.40
CA LEU A 414 -10.25 25.49 -2.25
C LEU A 414 -10.48 25.13 -3.72
N HIS A 415 -9.66 24.23 -4.26
CA HIS A 415 -9.84 23.77 -5.64
C HIS A 415 -11.15 23.01 -5.80
N ASP A 416 -11.53 22.19 -4.83
CA ASP A 416 -12.79 21.45 -4.82
C ASP A 416 -14.00 22.43 -4.79
N VAL A 417 -13.92 23.55 -4.05
CA VAL A 417 -14.92 24.65 -4.10
C VAL A 417 -15.03 25.27 -5.50
N ALA A 418 -13.90 25.55 -6.15
CA ALA A 418 -13.89 26.11 -7.51
C ALA A 418 -14.51 25.16 -8.53
N VAL A 419 -14.22 23.85 -8.43
CA VAL A 419 -14.79 22.80 -9.28
C VAL A 419 -16.30 22.67 -9.07
N SER A 420 -16.79 22.68 -7.82
CA SER A 420 -18.24 22.65 -7.53
C SER A 420 -18.99 23.78 -8.25
N LYS A 421 -18.44 25.00 -8.26
CA LYS A 421 -19.06 26.15 -8.95
C LYS A 421 -19.20 25.87 -10.45
N ILE A 422 -18.17 25.33 -11.10
CA ILE A 422 -18.18 25.00 -12.53
C ILE A 422 -19.21 23.90 -12.82
N LEU A 423 -19.13 22.78 -12.09
CA LEU A 423 -20.00 21.62 -12.28
C LEU A 423 -21.48 22.00 -12.19
N LEU A 424 -21.86 22.80 -11.19
CA LEU A 424 -23.26 23.20 -11.02
C LEU A 424 -23.72 24.26 -12.02
N THR A 425 -22.82 25.08 -12.56
CA THR A 425 -23.16 25.97 -13.69
C THR A 425 -23.34 25.22 -15.01
N GLU A 426 -22.56 24.17 -15.25
CA GLU A 426 -22.66 23.33 -16.46
C GLU A 426 -23.85 22.36 -16.38
N GLU A 427 -24.04 21.68 -15.24
CA GLU A 427 -25.18 20.79 -15.00
C GLU A 427 -26.51 21.53 -14.80
N GLY A 428 -26.46 22.81 -14.43
CA GLY A 428 -27.63 23.70 -14.47
C GLY A 428 -28.28 23.76 -15.87
N GLY A 429 -27.51 23.44 -16.93
CA GLY A 429 -28.02 23.25 -18.29
C GLY A 429 -28.46 21.82 -18.64
N VAL A 430 -28.14 20.81 -17.82
CA VAL A 430 -28.45 19.38 -18.08
C VAL A 430 -29.70 18.91 -17.32
N LEU A 431 -30.04 19.49 -16.17
CA LEU A 431 -31.35 19.32 -15.52
C LEU A 431 -32.45 20.15 -16.21
N SER A 432 -32.41 20.25 -17.53
CA SER A 432 -33.29 21.06 -18.38
C SER A 432 -34.67 20.44 -18.60
N ASP A 433 -35.16 19.57 -17.72
CA ASP A 433 -36.54 19.12 -17.76
C ASP A 433 -37.14 19.04 -16.35
N SER A 434 -37.94 20.07 -16.05
CA SER A 434 -39.07 20.13 -15.10
C SER A 434 -38.92 20.75 -13.69
N GLN A 435 -37.74 20.93 -13.08
CA GLN A 435 -37.67 21.55 -11.72
C GLN A 435 -36.61 22.64 -11.49
N ALA A 436 -35.51 22.66 -12.27
CA ALA A 436 -34.46 23.68 -12.14
C ALA A 436 -34.89 25.10 -12.58
N GLU A 437 -35.95 25.22 -13.39
CA GLU A 437 -36.53 26.51 -13.80
C GLU A 437 -37.52 27.10 -12.79
N SER A 438 -37.84 26.37 -11.71
CA SER A 438 -38.66 26.96 -10.65
C SER A 438 -37.87 28.06 -9.94
N LYS A 439 -38.50 29.22 -9.68
CA LYS A 439 -37.90 30.31 -8.89
C LYS A 439 -37.32 29.81 -7.56
N GLN A 440 -37.89 28.73 -7.01
CA GLN A 440 -37.42 28.08 -5.79
C GLN A 440 -36.12 27.31 -6.01
N GLY A 441 -36.02 26.46 -7.04
CA GLY A 441 -34.78 25.73 -7.35
C GLY A 441 -33.58 26.65 -7.65
N ALA A 442 -33.82 27.81 -8.27
CA ALA A 442 -32.79 28.84 -8.46
C ALA A 442 -32.33 29.49 -7.14
N LYS A 443 -33.25 29.68 -6.19
CA LYS A 443 -32.96 30.17 -4.85
C LYS A 443 -32.17 29.15 -4.04
N ASP A 444 -32.50 27.87 -4.16
CA ASP A 444 -31.82 26.78 -3.45
C ASP A 444 -30.38 26.59 -3.96
N LEU A 445 -30.19 26.61 -5.28
CA LEU A 445 -28.85 26.63 -5.89
C LEU A 445 -28.04 27.85 -5.42
N SER A 446 -28.63 29.03 -5.39
CA SER A 446 -27.97 30.25 -4.89
C SER A 446 -27.57 30.11 -3.41
N GLY A 447 -28.42 29.48 -2.59
CA GLY A 447 -28.12 29.14 -1.20
C GLY A 447 -26.90 28.23 -1.07
N TYR A 448 -26.84 27.16 -1.88
CA TYR A 448 -25.70 26.25 -1.92
C TYR A 448 -24.41 26.93 -2.39
N LEU A 449 -24.46 27.72 -3.48
CA LEU A 449 -23.28 28.44 -3.97
C LEU A 449 -22.76 29.45 -2.94
N SER A 450 -23.67 30.12 -2.22
CA SER A 450 -23.32 31.01 -1.10
C SER A 450 -22.65 30.25 0.05
N PHE A 451 -23.10 29.03 0.35
CA PHE A 451 -22.45 28.15 1.32
C PHE A 451 -21.03 27.76 0.89
N ARG A 452 -20.85 27.32 -0.37
CA ARG A 452 -19.53 26.98 -0.93
C ARG A 452 -18.59 28.17 -0.96
N GLU A 453 -19.10 29.38 -1.22
CA GLU A 453 -18.33 30.61 -1.18
C GLU A 453 -17.82 30.95 0.23
N ARG A 454 -18.66 30.80 1.27
CA ARG A 454 -18.21 30.95 2.66
C ARG A 454 -17.09 29.96 3.02
N GLN A 455 -17.26 28.69 2.66
CA GLN A 455 -16.20 27.68 2.84
C GLN A 455 -14.90 28.09 2.11
N GLY A 456 -15.02 28.59 0.88
CA GLY A 456 -13.86 29.11 0.13
C GLY A 456 -13.13 30.23 0.86
N CYS A 457 -13.85 31.21 1.41
CA CYS A 457 -13.27 32.29 2.20
C CYS A 457 -12.55 31.78 3.46
N GLU A 458 -13.14 30.82 4.17
CA GLU A 458 -12.55 30.20 5.35
C GLU A 458 -11.27 29.41 5.02
N TYR A 459 -11.31 28.56 3.99
CA TYR A 459 -10.13 27.81 3.55
C TYR A 459 -9.01 28.74 3.06
N ARG A 460 -9.34 29.85 2.41
CA ARG A 460 -8.35 30.85 1.98
C ARG A 460 -7.68 31.53 3.16
N ALA A 461 -8.43 31.87 4.21
CA ALA A 461 -7.88 32.43 5.44
C ALA A 461 -6.97 31.41 6.16
N GLN A 462 -7.38 30.15 6.27
CA GLN A 462 -6.56 29.09 6.86
C GLN A 462 -5.31 28.79 6.02
N LEU A 463 -5.42 28.80 4.69
CA LEU A 463 -4.28 28.55 3.80
C LEU A 463 -3.20 29.63 3.96
N LYS A 464 -3.58 30.89 4.18
CA LYS A 464 -2.63 31.99 4.50
C LYS A 464 -1.77 31.65 5.72
N PHE A 465 -2.38 31.13 6.78
CA PHE A 465 -1.69 30.73 8.00
C PHE A 465 -0.77 29.52 7.77
N VAL A 466 -1.29 28.46 7.15
CA VAL A 466 -0.50 27.24 6.88
C VAL A 466 0.64 27.48 5.90
N HIS A 467 0.49 28.41 4.95
CA HIS A 467 1.56 28.81 4.03
C HIS A 467 2.76 29.41 4.77
N ALA A 468 2.53 30.25 5.78
CA ALA A 468 3.62 30.82 6.59
C ALA A 468 4.38 29.71 7.33
N GLY A 469 3.66 28.78 7.97
CA GLY A 469 4.29 27.62 8.62
C GLY A 469 5.05 26.72 7.65
N LEU A 470 4.52 26.50 6.44
CA LEU A 470 5.24 25.76 5.41
C LEU A 470 6.54 26.46 4.99
N MET A 471 6.54 27.80 4.88
CA MET A 471 7.76 28.55 4.58
C MET A 471 8.84 28.38 5.66
N GLU A 472 8.46 28.45 6.93
CA GLU A 472 9.37 28.23 8.05
C GLU A 472 9.99 26.83 8.03
N GLU A 473 9.18 25.80 7.81
CA GLU A 473 9.65 24.40 7.72
C GLU A 473 10.55 24.17 6.49
N ILE A 474 10.26 24.81 5.36
CA ILE A 474 11.13 24.75 4.18
C ILE A 474 12.47 25.42 4.46
N GLU A 475 12.48 26.60 5.09
CA GLU A 475 13.70 27.30 5.45
C GLU A 475 14.54 26.50 6.45
N ALA A 476 13.90 25.89 7.45
CA ALA A 476 14.55 25.02 8.43
C ALA A 476 15.20 23.80 7.76
N TRP A 477 14.48 23.13 6.84
CA TRP A 477 14.99 21.94 6.14
C TRP A 477 16.10 22.25 5.12
N LEU A 478 16.12 23.48 4.58
CA LEU A 478 17.14 23.92 3.61
C LEU A 478 18.45 24.40 4.24
N LYS A 479 18.43 24.78 5.52
CA LYS A 479 19.63 25.08 6.33
C LYS A 479 20.43 23.80 6.57
#